data_AF-C5KLN7-F1
#
_entry.id   AF-C5KLN7-F1
#
_cell.length_a   1.000
_cell.length_b   1.000
_cell.length_c   1.000
_cell.angle_alpha   90.00
_cell.angle_beta   90.00
_cell.angle_gamma   90.00
#
_symmetry.space_group_name_H-M   'P 1'
#
loop_
_entity.id
_entity.type
_entity.pdbx_description
1 polymer ?
#
loop_
_entity_poly.entity_id
_entity_poly.type
_entity_poly.pdbx_seq_one_letter_code
_entity_poly.pdbx_strand_id
1 'polypeptide(L)'
;MSADEGYSNHPEKDKSEDFFSQEEQGHVTHDMKSPFNGIVGLTEAMKMMVKDEVKKKRLTLINRAGSRYCGMVEENVVSDKLGRGWMKVVKTDVRLGAVVEEVVELM
;
A
#
# COMPACT_ATOMS: atom_id res chain seq x y z
N MET A 1 -44.50 36.88 9.57
CA MET A 1 -43.40 36.84 10.55
C MET A 1 -43.59 35.54 11.34
N SER A 2 -43.20 34.41 10.74
CA SER A 2 -41.86 33.79 10.83
C SER A 2 -41.90 32.68 11.88
N ALA A 3 -42.11 31.46 11.40
CA ALA A 3 -41.67 30.25 12.06
C ALA A 3 -40.13 30.24 12.04
N ASP A 4 -39.49 29.87 13.14
CA ASP A 4 -38.49 28.80 13.10
C ASP A 4 -38.18 28.31 14.52
N GLU A 5 -38.32 27.01 14.72
CA GLU A 5 -38.07 26.31 15.97
C GLU A 5 -36.56 26.11 16.10
N GLY A 6 -35.94 26.84 17.04
CA GLY A 6 -34.55 26.64 17.41
C GLY A 6 -34.35 25.30 18.14
N TYR A 7 -34.17 24.22 17.39
CA TYR A 7 -33.57 22.99 17.88
C TYR A 7 -32.10 23.24 18.20
N SER A 8 -31.80 23.54 19.47
CA SER A 8 -30.44 23.65 19.98
C SER A 8 -30.13 22.48 20.91
N ASN A 9 -29.09 21.74 20.51
CA ASN A 9 -28.20 20.91 21.32
C ASN A 9 -28.64 19.50 21.74
N HIS A 10 -28.18 18.52 20.96
CA HIS A 10 -27.33 17.41 21.41
C HIS A 10 -26.85 16.60 20.19
N PRO A 11 -25.71 15.88 20.26
CA PRO A 11 -24.33 16.30 20.44
C PRO A 11 -23.52 16.00 19.16
N GLU A 12 -22.69 16.91 18.65
CA GLU A 12 -21.70 16.50 17.63
C GLU A 12 -20.65 15.64 18.31
N LYS A 13 -20.83 14.33 18.14
CA LYS A 13 -19.88 13.29 18.53
C LYS A 13 -18.51 13.61 17.94
N ASP A 14 -17.56 13.78 18.84
CA ASP A 14 -16.17 13.37 18.72
C ASP A 14 -15.91 12.39 17.57
N LYS A 15 -15.22 12.85 16.52
CA LYS A 15 -14.75 12.04 15.39
C LYS A 15 -13.36 12.47 14.92
N SER A 16 -12.48 12.88 15.85
CA SER A 16 -11.06 12.64 15.62
C SER A 16 -10.80 11.16 15.90
N GLU A 17 -11.30 10.28 15.03
CA GLU A 17 -10.68 8.97 14.88
C GLU A 17 -9.23 9.27 14.50
N ASP A 18 -8.29 8.82 15.33
CA ASP A 18 -6.85 8.95 15.16
C ASP A 18 -6.41 8.37 13.82
N PHE A 19 -6.61 9.15 12.77
CA PHE A 19 -6.24 8.79 11.42
C PHE A 19 -4.95 9.50 11.07
N PHE A 20 -3.92 8.69 10.80
CA PHE A 20 -2.67 9.18 10.25
C PHE A 20 -2.93 10.10 9.05
N SER A 21 -2.31 11.27 9.07
CA SER A 21 -2.17 12.14 7.91
C SER A 21 -1.51 11.40 6.74
N GLN A 22 -1.64 11.94 5.52
CA GLN A 22 -0.97 11.38 4.34
C GLN A 22 0.53 11.18 4.55
N GLU A 23 1.17 12.12 5.24
CA GLU A 23 2.60 12.11 5.52
C GLU A 23 2.96 11.00 6.50
N GLU A 24 2.22 10.88 7.61
CA GLU A 24 2.43 9.83 8.60
C GLU A 24 2.21 8.43 8.02
N GLN A 25 1.19 8.23 7.19
CA GLN A 25 1.00 6.97 6.49
C GLN A 25 2.16 6.66 5.55
N GLY A 26 2.68 7.68 4.84
CA GLY A 26 3.85 7.55 3.98
C GLY A 26 5.09 7.08 4.74
N HIS A 27 5.35 7.67 5.91
CA HIS A 27 6.44 7.30 6.78
C HIS A 27 6.30 5.87 7.32
N VAL A 28 5.14 5.54 7.90
CA VAL A 28 4.88 4.18 8.43
C VAL A 28 5.04 3.13 7.32
N THR A 29 4.52 3.41 6.13
CA THR A 29 4.65 2.51 4.96
C THR A 29 6.10 2.30 4.57
N HIS A 30 6.88 3.38 4.48
CA HIS A 30 8.30 3.31 4.16
C HIS A 30 9.06 2.47 5.20
N ASP A 31 8.82 2.76 6.47
CA ASP A 31 9.50 2.09 7.59
C ASP A 31 9.11 0.61 7.71
N MET A 32 7.90 0.25 7.29
CA MET A 32 7.46 -1.13 7.14
C MET A 32 8.11 -1.81 5.93
N LYS A 33 8.19 -1.15 4.76
CA LYS A 33 8.78 -1.75 3.55
C LYS A 33 10.28 -2.02 3.69
N SER A 34 11.02 -1.12 4.34
CA SER A 34 12.48 -1.21 4.48
C SER A 34 13.02 -2.56 5.01
N PRO A 35 12.58 -3.06 6.19
CA PRO A 35 13.05 -4.34 6.72
C PRO A 35 12.62 -5.53 5.84
N PHE A 36 11.43 -5.49 5.26
CA PHE A 36 10.94 -6.56 4.40
C PHE A 36 11.67 -6.62 3.06
N ASN A 37 12.00 -5.47 2.47
CA ASN A 37 12.87 -5.40 1.30
C ASN A 37 14.26 -5.98 1.61
N GLY A 38 14.79 -5.72 2.81
CA GLY A 38 16.01 -6.37 3.30
C GLY A 38 15.88 -7.90 3.37
N ILE A 39 14.79 -8.41 3.95
CA ILE A 39 14.51 -9.85 4.01
C ILE A 39 14.38 -10.47 2.61
N VAL A 40 13.65 -9.82 1.69
CA VAL A 40 13.48 -10.28 0.31
C VAL A 40 14.83 -10.35 -0.40
N GLY A 41 15.62 -9.29 -0.36
CA GLY A 41 16.94 -9.25 -1.00
C GLY A 41 17.92 -10.28 -0.42
N LEU A 42 17.97 -10.42 0.91
CA LEU A 42 18.83 -11.40 1.57
C LEU A 42 18.43 -12.84 1.23
N THR A 43 17.11 -13.12 1.19
CA THR A 43 16.62 -14.45 0.83
C THR A 43 16.85 -14.77 -0.65
N GLU A 44 16.79 -13.78 -1.54
CA GLU A 44 17.19 -13.89 -2.95
C GLU A 44 18.67 -14.30 -3.06
N ALA A 45 19.56 -13.57 -2.40
CA ALA A 45 20.99 -13.84 -2.42
C ALA A 45 21.32 -15.23 -1.82
N MET A 46 20.68 -15.59 -0.70
CA MET A 46 20.88 -16.90 -0.07
C MET A 46 20.42 -18.06 -0.97
N LYS A 47 19.33 -17.90 -1.74
CA LYS A 47 18.88 -18.93 -2.69
C LYS A 47 19.94 -19.25 -3.74
N MET A 48 20.73 -18.26 -4.16
CA MET A 48 21.79 -18.44 -5.15
C MET A 48 23.01 -19.19 -4.59
N MET A 49 23.24 -19.12 -3.28
CA MET A 49 24.41 -19.73 -2.62
C MET A 49 24.14 -21.14 -2.08
N VAL A 50 22.89 -21.45 -1.72
CA VAL A 50 22.51 -22.71 -1.09
C VAL A 50 22.33 -23.81 -2.13
N LYS A 51 22.96 -24.99 -1.93
CA LYS A 51 22.76 -26.18 -2.78
C LYS A 51 21.66 -27.12 -2.31
N ASP A 52 21.26 -27.00 -1.05
CA ASP A 52 20.22 -27.82 -0.42
C ASP A 52 18.83 -27.35 -0.88
N GLU A 53 18.12 -28.21 -1.61
CA GLU A 53 16.80 -27.92 -2.19
C GLU A 53 15.72 -27.68 -1.12
N VAL A 54 15.80 -28.32 0.05
CA VAL A 54 14.86 -28.08 1.15
C VAL A 54 15.06 -26.69 1.71
N LYS A 55 16.31 -26.27 1.89
CA LYS A 55 16.64 -24.90 2.33
C LYS A 55 16.24 -23.87 1.27
N LYS A 56 16.48 -24.13 -0.03
CA LYS A 56 15.98 -23.26 -1.12
C LYS A 56 14.48 -23.09 -1.09
N LYS A 57 13.72 -24.17 -0.88
CA LYS A 57 12.25 -24.11 -0.78
C LYS A 57 11.80 -23.24 0.40
N ARG A 58 12.45 -23.36 1.56
CA ARG A 58 12.19 -22.50 2.72
C ARG A 58 12.51 -21.03 2.44
N LEU A 59 13.67 -20.74 1.84
CA LEU A 59 14.04 -19.38 1.46
C LEU A 59 13.06 -18.78 0.44
N THR A 60 12.58 -19.59 -0.50
CA THR A 60 11.55 -19.17 -1.47
C THR A 60 10.24 -18.81 -0.78
N LEU A 61 9.83 -19.56 0.25
CA LEU A 61 8.64 -19.23 1.04
C LEU A 61 8.82 -17.91 1.81
N ILE A 62 9.97 -17.68 2.44
CA ILE A 62 10.25 -16.43 3.17
C ILE A 62 10.25 -15.25 2.20
N ASN A 63 10.94 -15.38 1.07
CA ASN A 63 10.99 -14.36 0.02
C ASN A 63 9.59 -14.00 -0.51
N ARG A 64 8.77 -15.01 -0.81
CA ARG A 64 7.37 -14.80 -1.24
C ARG A 64 6.51 -14.15 -0.17
N ALA A 65 6.65 -14.55 1.09
CA ALA A 65 5.93 -13.95 2.20
C ALA A 65 6.30 -12.47 2.38
N GLY A 66 7.59 -12.14 2.32
CA GLY A 66 8.06 -10.76 2.42
C GLY A 66 7.59 -9.90 1.25
N SER A 67 7.70 -10.41 0.02
CA SER A 67 7.22 -9.71 -1.19
C SER A 67 5.72 -9.45 -1.13
N ARG A 68 4.93 -10.45 -0.73
CA ARG A 68 3.48 -10.32 -0.56
C ARG A 68 3.13 -9.29 0.51
N TYR A 69 3.85 -9.29 1.62
CA TYR A 69 3.63 -8.31 2.69
C TYR A 69 3.86 -6.88 2.21
N CYS A 70 4.96 -6.62 1.50
CA CYS A 70 5.22 -5.30 0.90
C CYS A 70 4.08 -4.85 -0.03
N GLY A 71 3.56 -5.77 -0.86
CA GLY A 71 2.42 -5.50 -1.73
C GLY A 71 1.15 -5.16 -0.95
N MET A 72 0.82 -5.93 0.09
CA MET A 72 -0.36 -5.66 0.93
C MET A 72 -0.27 -4.31 1.67
N VAL A 73 0.92 -3.95 2.14
CA VAL A 73 1.15 -2.64 2.77
C VAL A 73 0.91 -1.50 1.76
N GLU A 74 1.37 -1.66 0.52
CA GLU A 74 1.14 -0.69 -0.55
C GLU A 74 -0.33 -0.58 -0.95
N GLU A 75 -1.01 -1.71 -1.11
CA GLU A 75 -2.45 -1.76 -1.42
C GLU A 75 -3.29 -1.06 -0.35
N ASN A 76 -2.96 -1.24 0.93
CA ASN A 76 -3.66 -0.56 2.02
C ASN A 76 -3.52 0.96 1.94
N VAL A 77 -2.34 1.47 1.59
CA VAL A 77 -2.11 2.92 1.41
C VAL A 77 -2.92 3.46 0.23
N VAL A 78 -2.92 2.73 -0.90
CA VAL A 78 -3.70 3.12 -2.07
C VAL A 78 -5.19 3.13 -1.75
N SER A 79 -5.69 2.10 -1.06
CA SER A 79 -7.08 2.00 -0.63
C SER A 79 -7.49 3.16 0.28
N ASP A 80 -6.65 3.53 1.26
CA ASP A 80 -6.92 4.65 2.15
C ASP A 80 -6.90 6.00 1.42
N LYS A 81 -5.91 6.22 0.54
CA LYS A 81 -5.84 7.41 -0.32
C LYS A 81 -7.07 7.56 -1.22
N LEU A 82 -7.58 6.45 -1.75
CA LEU A 82 -8.82 6.42 -2.52
C LEU A 82 -10.04 6.75 -1.65
N GLY A 83 -10.17 6.10 -0.49
CA GLY A 83 -11.30 6.28 0.42
C GLY A 83 -11.44 7.71 0.96
N ARG A 84 -10.32 8.43 1.12
CA ARG A 84 -10.28 9.82 1.60
C ARG A 84 -10.31 10.88 0.49
N GLY A 85 -10.34 10.46 -0.78
CA GLY A 85 -10.28 11.40 -1.92
C GLY A 85 -8.92 12.11 -2.06
N TRP A 86 -7.86 11.52 -1.50
CA TRP A 86 -6.50 12.04 -1.57
C TRP A 86 -5.80 11.75 -2.90
N MET A 87 -6.34 10.80 -3.68
CA MET A 87 -5.83 10.47 -5.01
C MET A 87 -6.47 11.36 -6.09
N LYS A 88 -5.65 12.07 -6.88
CA LYS A 88 -6.11 12.89 -8.01
C LYS A 88 -5.88 12.17 -9.34
N VAL A 89 -6.93 12.00 -10.14
CA VAL A 89 -6.81 11.50 -11.51
C VAL A 89 -6.36 12.62 -12.42
N VAL A 90 -5.21 12.44 -13.07
CA VAL A 90 -4.69 13.38 -14.07
C VAL A 90 -5.06 12.87 -15.46
N LYS A 91 -5.85 13.64 -16.20
CA LYS A 91 -6.15 13.33 -17.60
C LYS A 91 -4.93 13.66 -18.45
N THR A 92 -4.49 12.68 -19.23
CA THR A 92 -3.40 12.81 -20.19
C THR A 92 -3.71 11.98 -21.43
N ASP A 93 -3.12 12.34 -22.57
CA ASP A 93 -3.20 11.49 -23.75
C ASP A 93 -2.37 10.22 -23.51
N VAL A 94 -3.01 9.07 -23.68
CA VAL A 94 -2.40 7.75 -23.44
C VAL A 94 -2.43 6.94 -24.74
N ARG A 95 -1.27 6.43 -25.16
CA ARG A 95 -1.19 5.46 -26.25
C ARG A 95 -1.48 4.07 -25.69
N LEU A 96 -2.72 3.60 -25.85
CA LEU A 96 -3.16 2.30 -25.32
C LEU A 96 -2.24 1.13 -25.74
N GLY A 97 -1.73 1.13 -26.98
CA GLY A 97 -0.79 0.10 -27.45
C GLY A 97 0.48 0.03 -26.60
N ALA A 98 1.06 1.17 -26.26
CA ALA A 98 2.28 1.22 -25.44
C ALA A 98 2.03 0.73 -23.99
N VAL A 99 0.86 1.03 -23.43
CA VAL A 99 0.49 0.55 -22.09
C VAL A 99 0.34 -0.97 -22.08
N VAL A 100 -0.27 -1.54 -23.12
CA VAL A 100 -0.42 -3.00 -23.24
C VAL A 100 0.94 -3.68 -23.43
N GLU A 101 1.82 -3.12 -24.27
CA GLU A 101 3.19 -3.61 -24.46
C GLU A 101 3.96 -3.64 -23.13
N GLU A 102 3.92 -2.55 -22.36
CA GLU A 102 4.59 -2.45 -21.05
C GLU A 102 4.07 -3.49 -20.05
N VAL A 103 2.75 -3.72 -20.01
CA VAL A 103 2.16 -4.74 -19.11
C VAL A 103 2.58 -6.16 -19.52
N VAL A 104 2.68 -6.44 -20.82
CA VAL A 104 3.11 -7.76 -21.32
C VAL A 104 4.58 -8.03 -21.01
N GLU A 105 5.44 -7.01 -21.05
CA GLU A 105 6.86 -7.15 -20.70
C GLU A 105 7.12 -7.39 -19.19
N LEU A 106 6.17 -7.00 -18.34
CA LEU A 106 6.25 -7.18 -16.88
C LEU A 106 5.71 -8.54 -16.38
N MET A 107 5.04 -9.31 -17.24
CA MET A 107 4.48 -10.65 -16.92
C MET A 107 5.45 -11.78 -17.26
#